data_AF-A0A7K9RA97-F1
#
_entry.id   AF-A0A7K9RA97-F1
#
_cell.length_a   1.000
_cell.length_b   1.000
_cell.length_c   1.000
_cell.angle_alpha   90.00
_cell.angle_beta   90.00
_cell.angle_gamma   90.00
#
_symmetry.space_group_name_H-M   'P 1'
#
loop_
_entity.id
_entity.type
_entity.pdbx_description
1 polymer ?
#
loop_
_entity_poly.entity_id
_entity_poly.type
_entity_poly.pdbx_seq_one_letter_code
_entity_poly.pdbx_strand_id
1 'polypeptide(L)'
;CRCRALLSRPARALRARRGLAAGPEMHFGFQTVTEEERREKIYQVFENVAKKYDVMNDSMTLGIHRVWKDILMHKMNPCPGTLLLDVAGGTGDIAFRFINYVRAVRQRQLQRKLKHHQNLSWQEIFESYQKDKFNSLGDSQVVVCDINREMLKVGKQKAQHLGYSEGLSWVLGNAEELPFDDDKFDVYTIAFGIRNVTRIDLALQEAYRVLKPGGRFLCLEFSHVSNPLLSRLYDLYSFQVIPVLGEVIAGDWKSYQYLVESIRQFPPQEELKAMIEDAGFFKVDYENLNFGIVAIHSGFKL
;
A
#
# COMPACT_ATOMS: atom_id res chain seq x y z
N CYS A 1 19.51 -30.13 78.51
CA CYS A 1 18.91 -31.37 78.00
C CYS A 1 18.21 -31.13 76.66
N ARG A 2 18.65 -31.84 75.61
CA ARG A 2 17.95 -32.29 74.38
C ARG A 2 17.14 -31.26 73.56
N CYS A 3 17.56 -30.90 72.34
CA CYS A 3 17.51 -31.62 71.05
C CYS A 3 16.17 -31.54 70.27
N ARG A 4 16.24 -30.87 69.10
CA ARG A 4 15.62 -31.14 67.77
C ARG A 4 14.12 -31.46 67.63
N ALA A 5 13.45 -30.67 66.77
CA ALA A 5 12.72 -31.09 65.55
C ALA A 5 12.15 -29.81 64.86
N LEU A 6 12.68 -29.29 63.74
CA LEU A 6 12.44 -29.70 62.34
C LEU A 6 10.97 -30.05 62.02
N LEU A 7 10.17 -29.05 61.62
CA LEU A 7 9.06 -29.24 60.69
C LEU A 7 9.01 -28.05 59.69
N SER A 8 9.34 -28.39 58.46
CA SER A 8 9.25 -27.58 57.24
C SER A 8 7.81 -27.24 56.91
N ARG A 9 7.52 -25.95 56.69
CA ARG A 9 6.28 -25.47 56.08
C ARG A 9 6.55 -25.22 54.58
N PRO A 10 5.78 -25.77 53.63
CA PRO A 10 5.91 -25.38 52.25
C PRO A 10 5.25 -24.01 52.07
N ALA A 11 6.02 -23.05 51.52
CA ALA A 11 5.49 -21.80 51.03
C ALA A 11 4.54 -22.07 49.86
N ARG A 12 3.23 -21.94 50.11
CA ARG A 12 2.22 -21.88 49.04
C ARG A 12 2.42 -20.57 48.29
N ALA A 13 3.17 -20.64 47.19
CA ALA A 13 3.21 -19.56 46.20
C ALA A 13 1.81 -19.39 45.61
N LEU A 14 1.09 -18.36 46.05
CA LEU A 14 -0.07 -17.84 45.32
C LEU A 14 0.44 -17.29 43.99
N ARG A 15 0.49 -18.12 42.96
CA ARG A 15 0.49 -17.65 41.57
C ARG A 15 -0.90 -17.06 41.32
N ALA A 16 -1.03 -15.76 41.48
CA ALA A 16 -2.12 -15.00 40.88
C ALA A 16 -2.06 -15.28 39.37
N ARG A 17 -3.02 -16.06 38.87
CA ARG A 17 -3.32 -16.10 37.44
C ARG A 17 -3.77 -14.70 37.06
N ARG A 18 -2.84 -13.86 36.58
CA ARG A 18 -3.21 -12.72 35.74
C ARG A 18 -4.00 -13.31 34.58
N GLY A 19 -5.29 -13.00 34.53
CA GLY A 19 -6.11 -13.31 33.37
C GLY A 19 -5.41 -12.76 32.14
N LEU A 20 -5.38 -13.54 31.05
CA LEU A 20 -5.06 -12.99 29.75
C LEU A 20 -6.03 -11.84 29.53
N ALA A 21 -5.52 -10.61 29.50
CA ALA A 21 -6.29 -9.51 28.96
C ALA A 21 -6.64 -9.91 27.53
N ALA A 22 -7.93 -10.05 27.23
CA ALA A 22 -8.39 -10.15 25.87
C ALA A 22 -7.80 -8.94 25.11
N GLY A 23 -7.14 -9.19 23.98
CA GLY A 23 -6.61 -8.13 23.13
C GLY A 23 -7.72 -7.18 22.67
N PRO A 24 -7.37 -6.02 22.07
CA PRO A 24 -8.37 -5.10 21.56
C PRO A 24 -9.35 -5.82 20.63
N GLU A 25 -10.65 -5.74 20.94
CA GLU A 25 -11.71 -6.25 20.08
C GLU A 25 -11.70 -5.47 18.76
N MET A 26 -11.64 -6.17 17.64
CA MET A 26 -11.65 -5.58 16.31
C MET A 26 -12.85 -6.05 15.52
N HIS A 27 -13.11 -5.39 14.38
CA HIS A 27 -14.26 -5.71 13.56
C HIS A 27 -13.84 -6.31 12.21
N PHE A 28 -14.54 -7.38 11.82
CA PHE A 28 -14.56 -7.89 10.46
C PHE A 28 -16.03 -7.88 10.00
N GLY A 29 -16.37 -6.86 9.24
CA GLY A 29 -17.75 -6.51 8.97
C GLY A 29 -18.59 -6.29 10.22
N PHE A 30 -19.74 -6.96 10.33
CA PHE A 30 -20.62 -6.87 11.50
C PHE A 30 -20.22 -7.78 12.69
N GLN A 31 -19.07 -8.47 12.59
CA GLN A 31 -18.61 -9.38 13.63
C GLN A 31 -17.47 -8.76 14.43
N THR A 32 -17.55 -8.83 15.75
CA THR A 32 -16.40 -8.62 16.63
C THR A 32 -15.51 -9.85 16.58
N VAL A 33 -14.21 -9.65 16.35
CA VAL A 33 -13.19 -10.67 16.16
C VAL A 33 -11.91 -10.25 16.88
N THR A 34 -11.08 -11.23 17.18
CA THR A 34 -9.71 -10.99 17.65
C THR A 34 -8.80 -10.51 16.52
N GLU A 35 -7.60 -10.07 16.88
CA GLU A 35 -6.61 -9.58 15.92
C GLU A 35 -6.14 -10.61 14.91
N GLU A 36 -5.82 -11.80 15.41
CA GLU A 36 -5.39 -12.92 14.58
C GLU A 36 -6.52 -13.34 13.62
N GLU A 37 -7.76 -13.45 14.13
CA GLU A 37 -8.92 -13.80 13.31
C GLU A 37 -9.24 -12.77 12.22
N ARG A 38 -9.10 -11.46 12.52
CA ARG A 38 -9.28 -10.41 11.51
C ARG A 38 -8.27 -10.58 10.38
N ARG A 39 -7.00 -10.76 10.72
CA ARG A 39 -5.90 -10.93 9.75
C ARG A 39 -6.13 -12.17 8.87
N GLU A 40 -6.53 -13.29 9.45
CA GLU A 40 -6.83 -14.52 8.71
C GLU A 40 -8.02 -14.34 7.76
N LYS A 41 -9.12 -13.72 8.21
CA LYS A 41 -10.29 -13.48 7.37
C LYS A 41 -9.97 -12.55 6.20
N ILE A 42 -9.21 -11.48 6.44
CA ILE A 42 -8.73 -10.57 5.38
C ILE A 42 -7.89 -11.35 4.37
N TYR A 43 -6.93 -12.16 4.84
CA TYR A 43 -6.09 -12.97 3.97
C TYR A 43 -6.91 -13.89 3.07
N GLN A 44 -7.91 -14.59 3.63
CA GLN A 44 -8.81 -15.47 2.89
C GLN A 44 -9.63 -14.73 1.83
N VAL A 45 -10.15 -13.53 2.14
CA VAL A 45 -10.86 -12.69 1.16
C VAL A 45 -9.94 -12.40 -0.03
N PHE A 46 -8.73 -11.87 0.23
CA PHE A 46 -7.79 -11.52 -0.83
C PHE A 46 -7.29 -12.72 -1.63
N GLU A 47 -7.10 -13.88 -1.00
CA GLU A 47 -6.75 -15.11 -1.69
C GLU A 47 -7.85 -15.55 -2.69
N ASN A 48 -9.12 -15.48 -2.26
CA ASN A 48 -10.25 -15.82 -3.12
C ASN A 48 -10.45 -14.82 -4.26
N VAL A 49 -10.21 -13.53 -4.01
CA VAL A 49 -10.40 -12.48 -5.02
C VAL A 49 -9.16 -12.18 -5.86
N ALA A 50 -7.98 -12.76 -5.59
CA ALA A 50 -6.74 -12.34 -6.25
C ALA A 50 -6.85 -12.30 -7.79
N LYS A 51 -7.51 -13.30 -8.40
CA LYS A 51 -7.75 -13.36 -9.85
C LYS A 51 -8.84 -12.39 -10.35
N LYS A 52 -9.77 -12.01 -9.48
CA LYS A 52 -10.92 -11.14 -9.78
C LYS A 52 -10.74 -9.71 -9.26
N TYR A 53 -9.63 -9.41 -8.59
CA TYR A 53 -9.41 -8.16 -7.88
C TYR A 53 -9.51 -6.94 -8.79
N ASP A 54 -8.91 -7.04 -9.99
CA ASP A 54 -8.99 -5.96 -10.98
C ASP A 54 -10.44 -5.75 -11.46
N VAL A 55 -11.18 -6.83 -11.69
CA VAL A 55 -12.61 -6.77 -12.06
C VAL A 55 -13.42 -6.12 -10.94
N MET A 56 -13.15 -6.49 -9.69
CA MET A 56 -13.79 -5.89 -8.52
C MET A 56 -13.57 -4.38 -8.46
N ASN A 57 -12.32 -3.94 -8.62
CA ASN A 57 -11.98 -2.52 -8.63
C ASN A 57 -12.60 -1.77 -9.81
N ASP A 58 -12.58 -2.36 -11.01
CA ASP A 58 -13.18 -1.78 -12.21
C ASP A 58 -14.70 -1.63 -12.04
N SER A 59 -15.40 -2.65 -11.56
CA SER A 59 -16.85 -2.60 -11.34
C SER A 59 -17.24 -1.61 -10.24
N MET A 60 -16.51 -1.60 -9.13
CA MET A 60 -16.81 -0.72 -8.00
C MET A 60 -16.68 0.76 -8.36
N THR A 61 -15.63 1.10 -9.11
CA THR A 61 -15.27 2.50 -9.39
C THR A 61 -15.63 2.93 -10.81
N LEU A 62 -16.29 2.06 -11.58
CA LEU A 62 -16.53 2.23 -13.02
C LEU A 62 -15.25 2.61 -13.78
N GLY A 63 -14.11 2.01 -13.37
CA GLY A 63 -12.78 2.26 -13.93
C GLY A 63 -12.09 3.56 -13.50
N ILE A 64 -12.74 4.43 -12.72
CA ILE A 64 -12.18 5.74 -12.32
C ILE A 64 -10.90 5.59 -11.48
N HIS A 65 -10.74 4.49 -10.75
CA HIS A 65 -9.53 4.22 -9.97
C HIS A 65 -8.25 4.22 -10.80
N ARG A 66 -8.34 3.96 -12.11
CA ARG A 66 -7.18 4.06 -13.02
C ARG A 66 -6.67 5.49 -13.10
N VAL A 67 -7.58 6.46 -13.15
CA VAL A 67 -7.27 7.90 -13.13
C VAL A 67 -6.68 8.30 -11.79
N TRP A 68 -7.22 7.81 -10.67
CA TRP A 68 -6.66 8.10 -9.35
C TRP A 68 -5.22 7.59 -9.19
N LYS A 69 -4.94 6.38 -9.68
CA LYS A 69 -3.57 5.82 -9.73
C LYS A 69 -2.65 6.65 -10.64
N ASP A 70 -3.18 7.20 -11.74
CA ASP A 70 -2.43 8.12 -12.60
C ASP A 70 -2.13 9.45 -11.91
N ILE A 71 -3.09 10.03 -11.19
CA ILE A 71 -2.88 11.24 -10.39
C ILE A 71 -1.82 11.00 -9.31
N LEU A 72 -1.88 9.85 -8.62
CA LEU A 72 -0.85 9.45 -7.64
C LEU A 72 0.56 9.45 -8.28
N MET A 73 0.70 8.88 -9.47
CA MET A 73 1.99 8.86 -10.18
C MET A 73 2.48 10.26 -10.55
N HIS A 74 1.58 11.14 -10.98
CA HIS A 74 1.94 12.53 -11.29
C HIS A 74 2.32 13.30 -10.01
N LYS A 75 1.62 13.06 -8.91
CA LYS A 75 1.95 13.66 -7.61
C LYS A 75 3.29 13.16 -7.08
N MET A 76 3.58 11.87 -7.26
CA MET A 76 4.87 11.26 -6.94
C MET A 76 6.01 11.92 -7.73
N ASN A 77 5.81 12.15 -9.03
CA ASN A 77 6.78 12.75 -9.94
C ASN A 77 8.19 12.13 -9.83
N PRO A 78 8.33 10.80 -10.01
CA PRO A 78 9.61 10.13 -9.81
C PRO A 78 10.63 10.51 -10.89
N CYS A 79 11.87 10.73 -10.47
CA CYS A 79 13.00 10.96 -11.37
C CYS A 79 13.69 9.63 -11.73
N PRO A 80 14.35 9.53 -12.89
CA PRO A 80 15.26 8.41 -13.16
C PRO A 80 16.29 8.26 -12.02
N GLY A 81 16.50 7.03 -11.56
CA GLY A 81 17.30 6.69 -10.37
C GLY A 81 16.50 6.49 -9.08
N THR A 82 15.20 6.83 -9.07
CA THR A 82 14.33 6.62 -7.89
C THR A 82 14.21 5.14 -7.55
N LEU A 83 14.40 4.81 -6.26
CA LEU A 83 14.09 3.51 -5.68
C LEU A 83 12.73 3.57 -4.94
N LEU A 84 11.72 2.92 -5.53
CA LEU A 84 10.35 2.88 -5.04
C LEU A 84 10.06 1.58 -4.26
N LEU A 85 9.42 1.70 -3.10
CA LEU A 85 8.75 0.58 -2.43
C LEU A 85 7.24 0.74 -2.57
N ASP A 86 6.57 -0.26 -3.17
CA ASP A 86 5.11 -0.31 -3.32
C ASP A 86 4.54 -1.42 -2.42
N VAL A 87 3.92 -1.04 -1.31
CA VAL A 87 3.39 -1.95 -0.29
C VAL A 87 1.90 -2.20 -0.52
N ALA A 88 1.48 -3.45 -0.28
CA ALA A 88 0.15 -3.96 -0.63
C ALA A 88 -0.19 -3.81 -2.12
N GLY A 89 0.86 -3.80 -2.95
CA GLY A 89 0.81 -3.59 -4.40
C GLY A 89 0.82 -4.90 -5.20
N GLY A 90 0.37 -6.02 -4.64
CA GLY A 90 0.64 -7.36 -5.15
C GLY A 90 0.28 -7.62 -6.63
N THR A 91 -0.69 -6.89 -7.22
CA THR A 91 -1.01 -6.99 -8.65
C THR A 91 -0.05 -6.20 -9.57
N GLY A 92 0.77 -5.32 -9.00
CA GLY A 92 1.82 -4.56 -9.68
C GLY A 92 1.38 -3.27 -10.38
N ASP A 93 0.11 -2.85 -10.26
CA ASP A 93 -0.41 -1.72 -11.05
C ASP A 93 0.39 -0.41 -10.87
N ILE A 94 0.74 -0.04 -9.63
CA ILE A 94 1.55 1.16 -9.36
C ILE A 94 2.98 0.96 -9.88
N ALA A 95 3.58 -0.20 -9.62
CA ALA A 95 4.91 -0.54 -10.10
C ALA A 95 5.05 -0.45 -11.64
N PHE A 96 4.06 -0.95 -12.39
CA PHE A 96 4.07 -0.85 -13.86
C PHE A 96 3.94 0.60 -14.33
N ARG A 97 3.08 1.39 -13.67
CA ARG A 97 2.96 2.82 -13.99
C ARG A 97 4.23 3.58 -13.69
N PHE A 98 4.91 3.28 -12.58
CA PHE A 98 6.22 3.84 -12.24
C PHE A 98 7.26 3.55 -13.32
N ILE A 99 7.41 2.29 -13.73
CA ILE A 99 8.35 1.88 -14.77
C ILE A 99 8.09 2.64 -16.08
N ASN A 100 6.83 2.72 -16.50
CA ASN A 100 6.46 3.42 -17.74
C ASN A 100 6.70 4.93 -17.64
N TYR A 101 6.39 5.52 -16.49
CA TYR A 101 6.62 6.95 -16.24
C TYR A 101 8.11 7.29 -16.33
N VAL A 102 8.96 6.54 -15.62
CA VAL A 102 10.42 6.76 -15.61
C VAL A 102 11.00 6.60 -17.01
N ARG A 103 10.61 5.54 -17.75
CA ARG A 103 11.03 5.33 -19.16
C ARG A 103 10.66 6.53 -20.03
N ALA A 104 9.44 7.04 -19.92
CA ALA A 104 8.97 8.19 -20.69
C ALA A 104 9.73 9.48 -20.33
N VAL A 105 9.97 9.73 -19.03
CA VAL A 105 10.74 10.89 -18.57
C VAL A 105 12.18 10.83 -19.09
N ARG A 106 12.83 9.67 -18.99
CA ARG A 106 14.19 9.50 -19.48
C ARG A 106 14.29 9.69 -20.99
N GLN A 107 13.37 9.11 -21.76
CA GLN A 107 13.34 9.27 -23.21
C GLN A 107 13.23 10.76 -23.61
N ARG A 108 12.39 11.53 -22.91
CA ARG A 108 12.28 12.99 -23.11
C ARG A 108 13.57 13.72 -22.76
N GLN A 109 14.24 13.35 -21.67
CA GLN A 109 15.53 13.94 -21.28
C GLN A 109 16.61 13.67 -22.33
N LEU A 110 16.69 12.45 -22.85
CA LEU A 110 17.65 12.07 -23.90
C LEU A 110 17.39 12.85 -25.19
N GLN A 111 16.13 12.90 -25.65
CA GLN A 111 15.75 13.68 -26.84
C GLN A 111 16.10 15.17 -26.71
N ARG A 112 15.94 15.76 -25.51
CA ARG A 112 16.35 17.15 -25.24
C ARG A 112 17.86 17.33 -25.29
N LYS A 113 18.64 16.42 -24.70
CA LYS A 113 20.11 16.47 -24.78
C LYS A 113 20.58 16.42 -26.22
N LEU A 114 20.01 15.53 -27.03
CA LEU A 114 20.34 15.39 -28.45
C LEU A 114 20.00 16.64 -29.27
N LYS A 115 18.83 17.25 -29.02
CA LYS A 115 18.46 18.51 -29.69
C LYS A 115 19.38 19.68 -29.35
N HIS A 116 19.96 19.70 -28.14
CA HIS A 116 20.88 20.76 -27.72
C HIS A 116 22.32 20.57 -28.23
N HIS A 117 22.72 19.35 -28.58
CA HIS A 117 24.04 19.08 -29.13
C HIS A 117 24.03 19.15 -30.66
N GLN A 118 24.10 20.36 -31.21
CA GLN A 118 24.20 20.57 -32.67
C GLN A 118 25.57 20.17 -33.27
N ASN A 119 26.57 19.78 -32.46
CA ASN A 119 27.96 19.52 -32.90
C ASN A 119 28.54 18.16 -32.45
N LEU A 120 27.73 17.16 -32.06
CA LEU A 120 28.26 15.83 -31.73
C LEU A 120 28.55 15.02 -32.99
N SER A 121 29.63 14.23 -32.97
CA SER A 121 29.93 13.24 -33.99
C SER A 121 28.85 12.14 -34.00
N TRP A 122 28.51 11.60 -35.17
CA TRP A 122 27.59 10.46 -35.31
C TRP A 122 28.01 9.24 -34.47
N GLN A 123 29.31 9.08 -34.20
CA GLN A 123 29.84 8.01 -33.34
C GLN A 123 29.45 8.22 -31.87
N GLU A 124 29.54 9.45 -31.35
CA GLU A 124 29.18 9.78 -29.96
C GLU A 124 27.65 9.69 -29.75
N ILE A 125 26.88 10.07 -30.76
CA ILE A 125 25.42 9.88 -30.77
C ILE A 125 25.08 8.39 -30.75
N PHE A 126 25.75 7.57 -31.57
CA PHE A 126 25.49 6.14 -31.63
C PHE A 126 25.85 5.40 -30.33
N GLU A 127 27.00 5.72 -29.72
CA GLU A 127 27.44 5.13 -28.45
C GLU A 127 26.53 5.55 -27.28
N SER A 128 26.14 6.83 -27.19
CA SER A 128 25.20 7.28 -26.15
C SER A 128 23.82 6.64 -26.32
N TYR A 129 23.30 6.54 -27.54
CA TYR A 129 22.06 5.83 -27.83
C TYR A 129 22.13 4.33 -27.49
N GLN A 130 23.23 3.64 -27.82
CA GLN A 130 23.37 2.23 -27.48
C GLN A 130 23.44 2.01 -25.97
N LYS A 131 24.22 2.82 -25.24
CA LYS A 131 24.35 2.73 -23.78
C LYS A 131 23.03 3.05 -23.06
N ASP A 132 22.28 4.04 -23.55
CA ASP A 132 20.97 4.42 -22.99
C ASP A 132 19.84 3.45 -23.38
N LYS A 133 19.94 2.75 -24.52
CA LYS A 133 19.00 1.68 -24.88
C LYS A 133 19.12 0.46 -23.96
N PHE A 134 20.32 0.18 -23.46
CA PHE A 134 20.58 -0.96 -22.55
C PHE A 134 20.25 -0.70 -21.08
N ASN A 135 20.13 0.55 -20.64
CA ASN A 135 19.68 0.88 -19.28
C ASN A 135 18.49 1.85 -19.38
N SER A 136 17.31 1.37 -19.76
CA SER A 136 16.14 2.23 -19.98
C SER A 136 15.58 2.89 -18.71
N LEU A 137 15.91 2.35 -17.53
CA LEU A 137 15.37 2.77 -16.24
C LEU A 137 16.30 3.68 -15.42
N GLY A 138 17.60 3.71 -15.70
CA GLY A 138 18.52 4.67 -15.07
C GLY A 138 18.69 4.40 -13.61
N ASP A 139 18.89 3.13 -13.31
CA ASP A 139 19.05 2.60 -11.97
C ASP A 139 17.78 2.72 -11.12
N SER A 140 16.69 3.25 -11.67
CA SER A 140 15.37 3.16 -11.04
C SER A 140 14.96 1.71 -10.86
N GLN A 141 14.48 1.41 -9.66
CA GLN A 141 13.96 0.12 -9.29
C GLN A 141 12.68 0.32 -8.50
N VAL A 142 11.74 -0.62 -8.66
CA VAL A 142 10.56 -0.74 -7.85
C VAL A 142 10.55 -2.11 -7.19
N VAL A 143 10.32 -2.11 -5.88
CA VAL A 143 10.10 -3.32 -5.08
C VAL A 143 8.62 -3.34 -4.72
N VAL A 144 7.91 -4.38 -5.17
CA VAL A 144 6.54 -4.65 -4.75
C VAL A 144 6.58 -5.56 -3.53
N CYS A 145 5.96 -5.14 -2.43
CA CYS A 145 5.84 -5.90 -1.20
C CYS A 145 4.37 -6.16 -0.88
N ASP A 146 4.00 -7.42 -0.67
CA ASP A 146 2.63 -7.80 -0.30
C ASP A 146 2.65 -8.97 0.67
N ILE A 147 1.67 -9.06 1.56
CA ILE A 147 1.54 -10.17 2.52
C ILE A 147 0.89 -11.39 1.84
N ASN A 148 0.14 -11.19 0.75
CA ASN A 148 -0.59 -12.24 0.06
C ASN A 148 0.22 -12.81 -1.11
N ARG A 149 0.56 -14.10 -1.02
CA ARG A 149 1.34 -14.81 -2.03
C ARG A 149 0.61 -14.93 -3.38
N GLU A 150 -0.69 -15.16 -3.38
CA GLU A 150 -1.45 -15.30 -4.62
C GLU A 150 -1.56 -13.96 -5.36
N MET A 151 -1.68 -12.85 -4.64
CA MET A 151 -1.60 -11.51 -5.24
C MET A 151 -0.27 -11.30 -5.96
N LEU A 152 0.86 -11.56 -5.30
CA LEU A 152 2.19 -11.48 -5.91
C LEU A 152 2.34 -12.40 -7.13
N LYS A 153 1.73 -13.59 -7.10
CA LYS A 153 1.75 -14.53 -8.23
C LYS A 153 0.98 -13.98 -9.43
N VAL A 154 -0.18 -13.37 -9.21
CA VAL A 154 -0.94 -12.67 -10.26
C VAL A 154 -0.11 -11.51 -10.82
N GLY A 155 0.48 -10.68 -9.97
CA GLY A 155 1.35 -9.58 -10.39
C GLY A 155 2.55 -10.04 -11.22
N LYS A 156 3.24 -11.10 -10.78
CA LYS A 156 4.35 -11.71 -11.53
C LYS A 156 3.93 -12.23 -12.90
N GLN A 157 2.79 -12.92 -13.00
CA GLN A 157 2.26 -13.39 -14.28
C GLN A 157 1.91 -12.24 -15.22
N LYS A 158 1.26 -11.19 -14.69
CA LYS A 158 0.95 -9.96 -15.43
C LYS A 158 2.23 -9.27 -15.91
N ALA A 159 3.25 -9.19 -15.06
CA ALA A 159 4.54 -8.61 -15.42
C ALA A 159 5.22 -9.35 -16.57
N GLN A 160 5.24 -10.69 -16.51
CA GLN A 160 5.78 -11.53 -17.58
C GLN A 160 5.01 -11.34 -18.89
N HIS A 161 3.69 -11.33 -18.83
CA HIS A 161 2.84 -11.16 -20.01
C HIS A 161 3.03 -9.79 -20.69
N LEU A 162 3.23 -8.74 -19.88
CA LEU A 162 3.46 -7.37 -20.36
C LEU A 162 4.93 -7.06 -20.67
N GLY A 163 5.84 -8.02 -20.49
CA GLY A 163 7.26 -7.86 -20.81
C GLY A 163 8.06 -6.98 -19.84
N TYR A 164 7.64 -6.88 -18.57
CA TYR A 164 8.43 -6.22 -17.52
C TYR A 164 9.46 -7.18 -16.94
N SER A 165 10.72 -7.04 -17.36
CA SER A 165 11.85 -7.90 -16.92
C SER A 165 12.93 -7.17 -16.13
N GLU A 166 12.94 -5.83 -16.14
CA GLU A 166 14.01 -5.01 -15.55
C GLU A 166 13.45 -4.06 -14.49
N GLY A 167 14.23 -3.81 -13.43
CA GLY A 167 13.93 -2.83 -12.38
C GLY A 167 12.67 -3.12 -11.56
N LEU A 168 12.20 -4.38 -11.54
CA LEU A 168 11.04 -4.82 -10.78
C LEU A 168 11.40 -6.02 -9.92
N SER A 169 11.20 -5.89 -8.60
CA SER A 169 11.38 -6.96 -7.63
C SER A 169 10.08 -7.21 -6.86
N TRP A 170 9.90 -8.45 -6.38
CA TRP A 170 8.70 -8.87 -5.68
C TRP A 170 9.08 -9.54 -4.36
N VAL A 171 8.51 -9.05 -3.26
CA VAL A 171 8.83 -9.49 -1.89
C VAL A 171 7.53 -9.86 -1.18
N LEU A 172 7.55 -10.99 -0.48
CA LEU A 172 6.49 -11.35 0.45
C LEU A 172 6.82 -10.74 1.80
N GLY A 173 5.97 -9.87 2.34
CA GLY A 173 6.26 -9.16 3.58
C GLY A 173 5.03 -8.52 4.20
N ASN A 174 5.06 -8.35 5.52
CA ASN A 174 4.02 -7.66 6.27
C ASN A 174 4.31 -6.16 6.30
N ALA A 175 3.32 -5.32 6.03
CA ALA A 175 3.48 -3.86 6.09
C ALA A 175 3.84 -3.36 7.51
N GLU A 176 3.45 -4.13 8.54
CA GLU A 176 3.74 -3.82 9.95
C GLU A 176 5.14 -4.28 10.40
N GLU A 177 5.84 -5.06 9.57
CA GLU A 177 7.20 -5.54 9.83
C GLU A 177 7.87 -5.83 8.48
N LEU A 178 8.39 -4.79 7.85
CA LEU A 178 8.94 -4.84 6.51
C LEU A 178 10.33 -5.48 6.51
N PRO A 179 10.60 -6.45 5.60
CA PRO A 179 11.89 -7.16 5.53
C PRO A 179 12.96 -6.34 4.79
N PHE A 180 13.08 -5.07 5.13
CA PHE A 180 14.02 -4.12 4.52
C PHE A 180 14.82 -3.39 5.58
N ASP A 181 16.04 -3.02 5.22
CA ASP A 181 16.90 -2.16 6.04
C ASP A 181 16.32 -0.74 6.13
N ASP A 182 16.72 -0.03 7.18
CA ASP A 182 16.43 1.38 7.37
C ASP A 182 16.99 2.22 6.21
N ASP A 183 16.37 3.37 5.93
CA ASP A 183 16.89 4.38 4.98
C ASP A 183 17.23 3.83 3.59
N LYS A 184 16.41 2.92 3.08
CA LYS A 184 16.68 2.21 1.82
C LYS A 184 15.99 2.84 0.62
N PHE A 185 14.77 3.32 0.77
CA PHE A 185 13.91 3.75 -0.34
C PHE A 185 13.81 5.27 -0.45
N ASP A 186 13.69 5.79 -1.67
CA ASP A 186 13.45 7.21 -1.91
C ASP A 186 11.95 7.54 -1.83
N VAL A 187 11.10 6.60 -2.25
CA VAL A 187 9.65 6.75 -2.26
C VAL A 187 8.99 5.49 -1.70
N TYR A 188 7.94 5.70 -0.90
CA TYR A 188 7.06 4.66 -0.39
C TYR A 188 5.64 4.93 -0.91
N THR A 189 5.00 3.90 -1.49
CA THR A 189 3.59 3.92 -1.83
C THR A 189 2.81 2.82 -1.16
N ILE A 190 1.57 3.14 -0.82
CA ILE A 190 0.53 2.16 -0.51
C ILE A 190 -0.79 2.65 -1.13
N ALA A 191 -1.34 1.86 -2.05
CA ALA A 191 -2.51 2.26 -2.83
C ALA A 191 -3.66 1.26 -2.65
N PHE A 192 -4.76 1.72 -2.05
CA PHE A 192 -5.92 0.91 -1.70
C PHE A 192 -5.58 -0.33 -0.86
N GLY A 193 -4.56 -0.23 -0.02
CA GLY A 193 -4.08 -1.34 0.82
C GLY A 193 -4.14 -1.05 2.33
N ILE A 194 -3.84 0.18 2.74
CA ILE A 194 -3.59 0.51 4.15
C ILE A 194 -4.81 0.29 5.04
N ARG A 195 -6.04 0.42 4.50
CA ARG A 195 -7.27 0.14 5.25
C ARG A 195 -7.40 -1.31 5.75
N ASN A 196 -6.68 -2.23 5.11
CA ASN A 196 -6.67 -3.65 5.47
C ASN A 196 -5.50 -4.02 6.40
N VAL A 197 -4.63 -3.05 6.72
CA VAL A 197 -3.59 -3.24 7.72
C VAL A 197 -4.23 -3.26 9.10
N THR A 198 -3.70 -4.10 9.96
CA THR A 198 -4.30 -4.32 11.28
C THR A 198 -3.91 -3.20 12.22
N ARG A 199 -2.62 -2.85 12.21
CA ARG A 199 -2.00 -1.77 12.97
C ARG A 199 -1.42 -0.72 12.04
N ILE A 200 -2.26 0.25 11.66
CA ILE A 200 -1.88 1.33 10.75
C ILE A 200 -0.71 2.14 11.33
N ASP A 201 -0.70 2.36 12.65
CA ASP A 201 0.38 3.02 13.37
C ASP A 201 1.74 2.36 13.15
N LEU A 202 1.80 1.02 13.27
CA LEU A 202 3.04 0.26 13.04
C LEU A 202 3.47 0.30 11.58
N ALA A 203 2.52 0.17 10.63
CA ALA A 203 2.85 0.27 9.22
C ALA A 203 3.35 1.66 8.80
N LEU A 204 2.84 2.74 9.42
CA LEU A 204 3.35 4.08 9.20
C LEU A 204 4.77 4.26 9.79
N GLN A 205 5.06 3.67 10.96
CA GLN A 205 6.40 3.64 11.53
C GLN A 205 7.38 2.87 10.64
N GLU A 206 6.97 1.71 10.11
CA GLU A 206 7.78 0.94 9.17
C GLU A 206 8.02 1.70 7.86
N ALA A 207 6.99 2.37 7.33
CA ALA A 207 7.13 3.24 6.16
C ALA A 207 8.14 4.37 6.42
N TYR A 208 8.12 4.98 7.61
CA TYR A 208 9.10 5.99 8.01
C TYR A 208 10.50 5.40 8.13
N ARG A 209 10.65 4.22 8.75
CA ARG A 209 11.94 3.55 8.95
C ARG A 209 12.66 3.25 7.64
N VAL A 210 11.95 2.66 6.67
CA VAL A 210 12.56 2.21 5.40
C VAL A 210 12.82 3.34 4.40
N LEU A 211 12.20 4.50 4.57
CA LEU A 211 12.46 5.68 3.74
C LEU A 211 13.79 6.33 4.14
N LYS A 212 14.56 6.84 3.17
CA LYS A 212 15.73 7.69 3.42
C LYS A 212 15.33 9.05 3.98
N PRO A 213 16.23 9.79 4.65
CA PRO A 213 16.05 11.23 4.86
C PRO A 213 15.82 11.96 3.52
N GLY A 214 14.82 12.82 3.47
CA GLY A 214 14.30 13.43 2.24
C GLY A 214 13.32 12.55 1.45
N GLY A 215 13.14 11.28 1.85
CA GLY A 215 12.26 10.32 1.22
C GLY A 215 10.79 10.69 1.38
N ARG A 216 9.96 10.23 0.44
CA ARG A 216 8.56 10.65 0.34
C ARG A 216 7.60 9.48 0.53
N PHE A 217 6.64 9.66 1.43
CA PHE A 217 5.51 8.78 1.61
C PHE A 217 4.31 9.27 0.80
N LEU A 218 3.63 8.35 0.09
CA LEU A 218 2.34 8.62 -0.54
C LEU A 218 1.37 7.46 -0.26
N CYS A 219 0.17 7.80 0.19
CA CYS A 219 -0.92 6.87 0.42
C CYS A 219 -2.14 7.28 -0.41
N LEU A 220 -2.63 6.39 -1.25
CA LEU A 220 -3.88 6.57 -2.01
C LEU A 220 -4.93 5.65 -1.40
N GLU A 221 -5.97 6.19 -0.78
CA GLU A 221 -6.98 5.36 -0.13
C GLU A 221 -8.37 5.98 -0.19
N PHE A 222 -9.40 5.14 -0.12
CA PHE A 222 -10.77 5.60 0.10
C PHE A 222 -10.88 6.39 1.40
N SER A 223 -11.71 7.42 1.40
CA SER A 223 -11.92 8.26 2.55
C SER A 223 -13.37 8.75 2.62
N HIS A 224 -13.61 9.76 3.44
CA HIS A 224 -14.96 10.24 3.74
C HIS A 224 -15.34 11.41 2.84
N VAL A 225 -16.53 11.32 2.25
CA VAL A 225 -17.07 12.36 1.37
C VAL A 225 -17.30 13.64 2.17
N SER A 226 -16.67 14.74 1.76
CA SER A 226 -16.66 15.99 2.54
C SER A 226 -18.02 16.72 2.53
N ASN A 227 -18.88 16.44 1.54
CA ASN A 227 -20.20 17.06 1.43
C ASN A 227 -21.27 16.16 2.09
N PRO A 228 -22.03 16.65 3.10
CA PRO A 228 -23.02 15.84 3.82
C PRO A 228 -24.15 15.27 2.96
N LEU A 229 -24.56 15.97 1.90
CA LEU A 229 -25.62 15.48 1.00
C LEU A 229 -25.09 14.34 0.10
N LEU A 230 -23.88 14.51 -0.43
CA LEU A 230 -23.23 13.48 -1.24
C LEU A 230 -22.85 12.26 -0.40
N SER A 231 -22.42 12.45 0.85
CA SER A 231 -22.14 11.36 1.79
C SER A 231 -23.36 10.47 1.99
N ARG A 232 -24.55 11.03 2.24
CA ARG A 232 -25.79 10.23 2.39
C ARG A 232 -26.16 9.45 1.12
N LEU A 233 -26.03 10.08 -0.04
CA LEU A 233 -26.31 9.41 -1.32
C LEU A 233 -25.29 8.30 -1.60
N TYR A 234 -24.01 8.57 -1.34
CA TYR A 234 -22.94 7.60 -1.47
C TYR A 234 -23.13 6.43 -0.51
N ASP A 235 -23.53 6.68 0.73
CA ASP A 235 -23.87 5.66 1.72
C ASP A 235 -25.01 4.77 1.23
N LEU A 236 -26.14 5.35 0.78
CA LEU A 236 -27.25 4.56 0.26
C LEU A 236 -26.85 3.70 -0.93
N TYR A 237 -26.12 4.28 -1.89
CA TYR A 237 -25.61 3.57 -3.05
C TYR A 237 -24.64 2.44 -2.65
N SER A 238 -23.70 2.72 -1.75
CA SER A 238 -22.67 1.76 -1.34
C SER A 238 -23.26 0.58 -0.56
N PHE A 239 -24.28 0.77 0.29
CA PHE A 239 -24.89 -0.35 1.02
C PHE A 239 -25.85 -1.19 0.19
N GLN A 240 -26.61 -0.56 -0.70
CA GLN A 240 -27.72 -1.24 -1.38
C GLN A 240 -27.36 -1.70 -2.79
N VAL A 241 -26.41 -1.04 -3.45
CA VAL A 241 -26.09 -1.29 -4.85
C VAL A 241 -24.78 -2.04 -5.02
N ILE A 242 -23.70 -1.61 -4.35
CA ILE A 242 -22.36 -2.16 -4.58
C ILE A 242 -22.27 -3.68 -4.28
N PRO A 243 -22.75 -4.19 -3.13
CA PRO A 243 -22.73 -5.63 -2.88
C PRO A 243 -23.60 -6.44 -3.85
N VAL A 244 -24.78 -5.93 -4.21
CA VAL A 244 -25.68 -6.57 -5.20
C VAL A 244 -25.01 -6.66 -6.56
N LEU A 245 -24.39 -5.56 -6.99
CA LEU A 245 -23.63 -5.51 -8.22
C LEU A 245 -22.46 -6.51 -8.19
N GLY A 246 -21.79 -6.64 -7.05
CA GLY A 246 -20.72 -7.61 -6.83
C GLY A 246 -21.17 -9.06 -6.96
N GLU A 247 -22.34 -9.40 -6.43
CA GLU A 247 -22.94 -10.73 -6.61
C GLU A 247 -23.31 -10.99 -8.07
N VAL A 248 -23.95 -10.01 -8.73
CA VAL A 248 -24.40 -10.17 -10.13
C VAL A 248 -23.23 -10.25 -11.12
N ILE A 249 -22.16 -9.47 -10.92
CA ILE A 249 -21.03 -9.41 -11.85
C ILE A 249 -19.97 -10.46 -11.54
N ALA A 250 -19.60 -10.61 -10.26
CA ALA A 250 -18.44 -11.39 -9.84
C ALA A 250 -18.81 -12.65 -9.04
N GLY A 251 -20.08 -12.83 -8.67
CA GLY A 251 -20.54 -13.89 -7.77
C GLY A 251 -19.88 -13.80 -6.40
N ASP A 252 -19.65 -12.59 -5.90
CA ASP A 252 -18.88 -12.37 -4.67
C ASP A 252 -19.43 -11.23 -3.80
N TRP A 253 -20.66 -11.38 -3.30
CA TRP A 253 -21.27 -10.44 -2.36
C TRP A 253 -20.36 -10.09 -1.16
N LYS A 254 -19.73 -11.10 -0.55
CA LYS A 254 -19.02 -10.95 0.73
C LYS A 254 -17.81 -10.03 0.61
N SER A 255 -17.04 -10.12 -0.46
CA SER A 255 -15.87 -9.26 -0.68
C SER A 255 -16.28 -7.79 -0.87
N TYR A 256 -17.38 -7.53 -1.60
CA TYR A 256 -17.89 -6.17 -1.78
C TYR A 256 -18.51 -5.60 -0.51
N GLN A 257 -19.17 -6.43 0.30
CA GLN A 257 -19.67 -6.00 1.60
C GLN A 257 -18.51 -5.61 2.54
N TYR A 258 -17.51 -6.48 2.67
CA TYR A 258 -16.30 -6.20 3.46
C TYR A 258 -15.60 -4.92 2.99
N LEU A 259 -15.55 -4.69 1.68
CA LEU A 259 -14.97 -3.49 1.10
C LEU A 259 -15.68 -2.22 1.58
N VAL A 260 -17.01 -2.16 1.51
CA VAL A 260 -17.80 -1.00 1.99
C VAL A 260 -17.61 -0.79 3.50
N GLU A 261 -17.58 -1.86 4.28
CA GLU A 261 -17.36 -1.82 5.73
C GLU A 261 -15.97 -1.30 6.08
N SER A 262 -14.93 -1.76 5.36
CA SER A 262 -13.54 -1.33 5.56
C SER A 262 -13.36 0.16 5.31
N ILE A 263 -14.07 0.72 4.32
CA ILE A 263 -14.01 2.15 4.00
C ILE A 263 -14.61 2.98 5.15
N ARG A 264 -15.68 2.50 5.77
CA ARG A 264 -16.33 3.22 6.88
C ARG A 264 -15.51 3.23 8.17
N GLN A 265 -14.84 2.13 8.45
CA GLN A 265 -13.98 2.00 9.63
C GLN A 265 -12.63 2.71 9.44
N PHE A 266 -12.28 3.06 8.20
CA PHE A 266 -11.04 3.74 7.91
C PHE A 266 -11.05 5.18 8.44
N PRO A 267 -9.94 5.67 9.03
CA PRO A 267 -9.87 7.02 9.56
C PRO A 267 -10.19 8.09 8.50
N PRO A 268 -10.91 9.16 8.86
CA PRO A 268 -11.10 10.32 8.00
C PRO A 268 -9.77 11.04 7.72
N GLN A 269 -9.79 11.93 6.73
CA GLN A 269 -8.59 12.53 6.16
C GLN A 269 -7.68 13.21 7.21
N GLU A 270 -8.26 14.01 8.09
CA GLU A 270 -7.51 14.73 9.13
C GLU A 270 -6.95 13.79 10.21
N GLU A 271 -7.68 12.73 10.55
CA GLU A 271 -7.20 11.73 11.52
C GLU A 271 -6.05 10.92 10.94
N LEU A 272 -6.17 10.45 9.70
CA LEU A 272 -5.07 9.75 9.03
C LEU A 272 -3.84 10.66 8.85
N LYS A 273 -4.05 11.95 8.56
CA LYS A 273 -2.98 12.95 8.49
C LYS A 273 -2.26 13.05 9.84
N ALA A 274 -2.98 13.19 10.94
CA ALA A 274 -2.40 13.24 12.27
C ALA A 274 -1.61 11.97 12.60
N MET A 275 -2.13 10.78 12.25
CA MET A 275 -1.40 9.52 12.42
C MET A 275 -0.07 9.48 11.63
N ILE A 276 -0.05 10.04 10.42
CA ILE A 276 1.17 10.13 9.60
C ILE A 276 2.16 11.13 10.23
N GLU A 277 1.69 12.25 10.77
CA GLU A 277 2.51 13.22 11.50
C GLU A 277 3.11 12.58 12.77
N ASP A 278 2.31 11.84 13.54
CA ASP A 278 2.72 11.13 14.75
C ASP A 278 3.78 10.06 14.47
N ALA A 279 3.77 9.45 13.28
CA ALA A 279 4.80 8.51 12.85
C ALA A 279 6.16 9.20 12.54
N GLY A 280 6.21 10.53 12.53
CA GLY A 280 7.43 11.33 12.34
C GLY A 280 7.52 12.03 10.99
N PHE A 281 6.53 11.87 10.10
CA PHE A 281 6.56 12.55 8.80
C PHE A 281 6.32 14.05 8.94
N PHE A 282 7.02 14.83 8.11
CA PHE A 282 6.89 16.27 8.02
C PHE A 282 6.15 16.70 6.75
N LYS A 283 5.58 17.92 6.80
CA LYS A 283 4.80 18.52 5.72
C LYS A 283 3.71 17.57 5.21
N VAL A 284 3.01 16.94 6.14
CA VAL A 284 1.94 16.02 5.82
C VAL A 284 0.75 16.81 5.31
N ASP A 285 0.22 16.40 4.16
CA ASP A 285 -0.95 17.01 3.57
C ASP A 285 -1.74 15.95 2.79
N TYR A 286 -3.00 16.25 2.49
CA TYR A 286 -3.85 15.38 1.69
C TYR A 286 -4.61 16.13 0.60
N GLU A 287 -4.87 15.44 -0.50
CA GLU A 287 -5.64 15.94 -1.62
C GLU A 287 -6.86 15.05 -1.85
N ASN A 288 -8.06 15.64 -1.78
CA ASN A 288 -9.31 14.94 -2.02
C ASN A 288 -9.58 14.77 -3.52
N LEU A 289 -9.85 13.54 -3.92
CA LEU A 289 -10.31 13.16 -5.25
C LEU A 289 -11.81 12.85 -5.20
N ASN A 290 -12.54 13.26 -6.23
CA ASN A 290 -13.98 13.01 -6.38
C ASN A 290 -14.77 13.37 -5.11
N PHE A 291 -14.61 14.59 -4.60
CA PHE A 291 -15.30 15.11 -3.41
C PHE A 291 -15.00 14.35 -2.10
N GLY A 292 -13.84 13.68 -2.02
CA GLY A 292 -13.38 12.99 -0.82
C GLY A 292 -13.69 11.50 -0.77
N ILE A 293 -14.26 10.92 -1.84
CA ILE A 293 -14.39 9.45 -1.96
C ILE A 293 -13.02 8.79 -1.83
N VAL A 294 -11.99 9.41 -2.40
CA VAL A 294 -10.60 8.98 -2.31
C VAL A 294 -9.74 10.18 -1.93
N ALA A 295 -8.68 9.94 -1.17
CA ALA A 295 -7.68 10.95 -0.84
C ALA A 295 -6.27 10.43 -1.16
N ILE A 296 -5.39 11.35 -1.54
CA ILE A 296 -3.95 11.10 -1.58
C ILE A 296 -3.31 11.84 -0.42
N HIS A 297 -2.86 11.11 0.59
CA HIS A 297 -2.02 11.63 1.68
C HIS A 297 -0.57 11.55 1.27
N SER A 298 0.23 12.56 1.64
CA SER A 298 1.68 12.53 1.42
C SER A 298 2.42 13.24 2.51
N GLY A 299 3.65 12.79 2.79
CA GLY A 299 4.56 13.40 3.76
C GLY A 299 6.01 13.09 3.41
N PHE A 300 6.94 13.75 4.10
CA PHE A 300 8.37 13.58 3.90
C PHE A 300 9.06 13.14 5.19
N LYS A 301 10.03 12.24 5.08
CA LYS A 301 11.00 12.01 6.15
C LYS A 301 12.05 13.12 6.08
N LEU A 302 12.28 13.87 7.16
CA LEU A 302 13.27 14.95 7.22
C LEU A 302 14.36 14.65 8.24
#